data_AF-X1K5M4-F1
#
_entry.id   AF-X1K5M4-F1
#
_cell.length_a   1.000
_cell.length_b   1.000
_cell.length_c   1.000
_cell.angle_alpha   90.00
_cell.angle_beta   90.00
_cell.angle_gamma   90.00
#
_symmetry.space_group_name_H-M   'P 1'
#
loop_
_entity.id
_entity.type
_entity.pdbx_description
1 polymer ?
#
loop_
_entity_poly.entity_id
_entity_poly.type
_entity_poly.pdbx_seq_one_letter_code
_entity_poly.pdbx_strand_id
1 'polypeptide(L)'
;MSQKRLAEEVGFPVLQTVSQIEKGKREVKAWELVNLAKVLRIDISDLLSSEEPRPLPLVIWRKYPKRDKELIEADFLQRCQQYALLEELCEISTEKNLPELNVDPYKMTFEDAEQLAENIREEFNLGSRPATCLEGMLEDKYRAKIWYQDLGEEGSAASTKGSFGPAILMNS
;
A
#
# COMPACT_ATOMS: atom_id res chain seq x y z
N MET A 1 -6.90 -14.79 5.42
CA MET A 1 -7.11 -15.99 4.58
C MET A 1 -7.16 -17.24 5.46
N SER A 2 -7.93 -18.28 5.13
CA SER A 2 -7.95 -19.55 5.88
C SER A 2 -6.92 -20.55 5.34
N GLN A 3 -6.44 -21.48 6.18
CA GLN A 3 -5.48 -22.53 5.75
C GLN A 3 -6.00 -23.37 4.58
N LYS A 4 -7.30 -23.68 4.58
CA LYS A 4 -7.95 -24.42 3.48
C LYS A 4 -7.86 -23.66 2.17
N ARG A 5 -8.25 -22.38 2.18
CA ARG A 5 -8.20 -21.51 1.00
C ARG A 5 -6.77 -21.33 0.52
N LEU A 6 -5.80 -21.15 1.43
CA LEU A 6 -4.39 -21.05 1.07
C LEU A 6 -3.87 -22.32 0.40
N ALA A 7 -4.24 -23.50 0.92
CA ALA A 7 -3.82 -24.76 0.33
C ALA A 7 -4.38 -24.97 -1.09
N GLU A 8 -5.64 -24.56 -1.30
CA GLU A 8 -6.30 -24.60 -2.61
C GLU A 8 -5.62 -23.63 -3.60
N GLU A 9 -5.38 -22.38 -3.21
CA GLU A 9 -4.79 -21.35 -4.07
C GLU A 9 -3.30 -21.61 -4.40
N VAL A 10 -2.54 -22.22 -3.48
CA VAL A 10 -1.14 -22.65 -3.73
C VAL A 10 -1.06 -23.91 -4.59
N GLY A 11 -2.15 -24.68 -4.68
CA GLY A 11 -2.20 -25.95 -5.40
C GLY A 11 -1.64 -27.13 -4.61
N PHE A 12 -1.73 -27.11 -3.28
CA PHE A 12 -1.31 -28.26 -2.47
C PHE A 12 -2.29 -29.43 -2.64
N PRO A 13 -1.80 -30.67 -2.83
CA PRO A 13 -2.66 -31.85 -3.01
C PRO A 13 -3.42 -32.21 -1.73
N VAL A 14 -2.93 -31.79 -0.57
CA VAL A 14 -3.51 -32.10 0.74
C VAL A 14 -3.66 -30.82 1.55
N LEU A 15 -4.87 -30.50 2.00
CA LEU A 15 -5.20 -29.29 2.77
C LEU A 15 -4.41 -29.17 4.08
N GLN A 16 -4.03 -30.30 4.67
CA GLN A 16 -3.23 -30.33 5.90
C GLN A 16 -1.78 -29.87 5.69
N THR A 17 -1.29 -29.78 4.45
CA THR A 17 0.09 -29.38 4.13
C THR A 17 0.45 -28.05 4.78
N VAL A 18 -0.44 -27.06 4.71
CA VAL A 18 -0.24 -25.73 5.35
C VAL A 18 -0.05 -25.88 6.85
N SER A 19 -0.93 -26.64 7.53
CA SER A 19 -0.82 -26.84 8.98
C SER A 19 0.45 -27.61 9.38
N GLN A 20 0.93 -28.55 8.56
CA GLN A 20 2.18 -29.26 8.82
C GLN A 20 3.40 -28.35 8.67
N ILE A 21 3.38 -27.45 7.67
CA ILE A 21 4.40 -26.42 7.47
C ILE A 21 4.43 -25.47 8.67
N GLU A 22 3.30 -24.89 9.05
CA GLU A 22 3.21 -23.94 10.18
C GLU A 22 3.65 -24.55 11.51
N LYS A 23 3.46 -25.87 11.69
CA LYS A 23 3.90 -26.60 12.89
C LYS A 23 5.36 -27.07 12.84
N GLY A 24 6.10 -26.77 11.77
CA GLY A 24 7.47 -27.24 11.56
C GLY A 24 7.59 -28.76 11.38
N LYS A 25 6.49 -29.46 11.05
CA LYS A 25 6.48 -30.91 10.83
C LYS A 25 6.89 -31.30 9.42
N ARG A 26 6.89 -30.34 8.49
CA ARG A 26 7.25 -30.52 7.09
C ARG A 26 7.97 -29.27 6.59
N GLU A 27 9.14 -29.47 5.98
CA GLU A 27 9.87 -28.42 5.28
C GLU A 27 9.13 -27.91 4.04
N VAL A 28 9.32 -26.62 3.73
CA VAL A 28 8.76 -25.98 2.53
C VAL A 28 9.75 -26.15 1.37
N LYS A 29 9.29 -26.66 0.22
CA LYS A 29 10.13 -26.73 -0.99
C LYS A 29 10.26 -25.34 -1.61
N ALA A 30 11.37 -25.06 -2.29
CA ALA A 30 11.64 -23.76 -2.91
C ALA A 30 10.50 -23.26 -3.83
N TRP A 31 9.94 -24.13 -4.68
CA TRP A 31 8.81 -23.75 -5.55
C TRP A 31 7.50 -23.51 -4.78
N GLU A 32 7.29 -24.21 -3.66
CA GLU A 32 6.13 -24.01 -2.78
C GLU A 32 6.23 -22.64 -2.11
N LEU A 33 7.44 -22.25 -1.70
CA LEU A 33 7.72 -20.94 -1.12
C LEU A 33 7.42 -19.80 -2.09
N VAL A 34 7.84 -19.94 -3.36
CA VAL A 34 7.53 -18.96 -4.42
C VAL A 34 6.02 -18.85 -4.62
N ASN A 35 5.29 -19.97 -4.62
CA ASN A 35 3.84 -19.95 -4.78
C ASN A 35 3.13 -19.36 -3.55
N LEU A 36 3.62 -19.65 -2.34
CA LEU A 36 3.13 -19.04 -1.11
C LEU A 36 3.29 -17.52 -1.15
N ALA A 37 4.49 -17.01 -1.49
CA ALA A 37 4.74 -15.58 -1.63
C ALA A 37 3.78 -14.92 -2.63
N LYS A 38 3.58 -15.56 -3.79
CA LYS A 38 2.62 -15.09 -4.80
C LYS A 38 1.20 -15.04 -4.28
N VAL A 39 0.69 -16.10 -3.67
CA VAL A 39 -0.69 -16.15 -3.16
C VAL A 39 -0.91 -15.16 -2.03
N LEU A 40 0.07 -15.04 -1.13
CA LEU A 40 0.04 -14.14 0.02
C LEU A 40 0.33 -12.67 -0.33
N ARG A 41 0.80 -12.39 -1.56
CA ARG A 41 1.18 -11.05 -2.04
C ARG A 41 2.27 -10.38 -1.18
N ILE A 42 3.22 -11.18 -0.72
CA ILE A 42 4.38 -10.73 0.06
C ILE A 42 5.67 -11.01 -0.70
N ASP A 43 6.75 -10.37 -0.28
CA ASP A 43 8.07 -10.68 -0.85
C ASP A 43 8.56 -12.05 -0.36
N ILE A 44 9.30 -12.77 -1.21
CA ILE A 44 9.88 -14.06 -0.82
C ILE A 44 10.96 -13.90 0.27
N SER A 45 11.64 -12.76 0.29
CA SER A 45 12.62 -12.42 1.33
C SER A 45 11.95 -12.30 2.71
N ASP A 46 10.71 -11.83 2.79
CA ASP A 46 9.96 -11.79 4.05
C ASP A 46 9.71 -13.20 4.60
N LEU A 47 9.49 -14.18 3.73
CA LEU A 47 9.33 -15.59 4.12
C LEU A 47 10.66 -16.27 4.49
N LEU A 48 11.78 -15.79 3.96
CA LEU A 48 13.12 -16.31 4.24
C LEU A 48 13.80 -15.61 5.42
N SER A 49 13.28 -14.46 5.83
CA SER A 49 13.85 -13.67 6.91
C SER A 49 13.74 -14.40 8.25
N SER A 50 14.82 -14.35 9.03
CA SER A 50 14.82 -14.76 10.43
C SER A 50 14.37 -13.64 11.37
N GLU A 51 14.17 -12.44 10.85
CA GLU A 51 13.66 -11.30 11.61
C GLU A 51 12.14 -11.38 11.75
N GLU A 52 11.61 -10.82 12.85
CA GLU A 52 10.16 -10.70 12.98
C GLU A 52 9.61 -9.81 11.85
N PRO A 53 8.48 -10.20 11.23
CA PRO A 53 7.89 -9.43 10.16
C PRO A 53 7.49 -8.05 10.69
N ARG A 54 7.92 -7.01 9.98
CA ARG A 54 7.53 -5.63 10.29
C ARG A 54 6.01 -5.49 10.12
N PRO A 55 5.34 -4.72 11.00
CA PRO A 55 3.91 -4.48 10.85
C PRO A 55 3.64 -3.81 9.50
N LEU A 56 2.62 -4.30 8.80
CA LEU A 56 2.19 -3.70 7.53
C LEU A 56 1.74 -2.25 7.77
N PRO A 57 2.03 -1.34 6.83
CA PRO A 57 1.56 0.03 6.95
C PRO A 57 0.03 0.07 6.92
N LEU A 58 -0.54 0.98 7.71
CA LEU A 58 -1.99 1.14 7.80
C LEU A 58 -2.54 1.68 6.47
N VAL A 59 -3.53 0.98 5.90
CA VAL A 59 -4.29 1.44 4.75
C VAL A 59 -5.59 2.09 5.23
N ILE A 60 -5.75 3.37 4.92
CA ILE A 60 -6.92 4.17 5.31
C ILE A 60 -7.84 4.28 4.10
N TRP A 61 -9.04 3.72 4.22
CA TRP A 61 -10.05 3.75 3.16
C TRP A 61 -10.97 4.95 3.31
N ARG A 62 -11.22 5.64 2.19
CA ARG A 62 -12.31 6.61 2.08
C ARG A 62 -13.67 5.90 2.08
N LYS A 63 -13.76 4.80 1.33
CA LYS A 63 -14.91 3.89 1.28
C LYS A 63 -14.43 2.51 0.85
N TYR A 64 -14.77 1.50 1.65
CA TYR A 64 -14.33 0.12 1.44
C TYR A 64 -14.99 -0.52 0.21
N PRO A 65 -14.27 -1.38 -0.52
CA PRO A 65 -14.88 -2.25 -1.51
C PRO A 65 -15.74 -3.31 -0.81
N LYS A 66 -16.77 -3.81 -1.49
CA LYS A 66 -17.72 -4.78 -0.94
C LYS A 66 -17.12 -6.17 -0.74
N ARG A 67 -16.13 -6.53 -1.56
CA ARG A 67 -15.46 -7.83 -1.58
C ARG A 67 -13.96 -7.63 -1.73
N ASP A 68 -13.22 -8.66 -1.34
CA ASP A 68 -11.78 -8.79 -1.58
C ASP A 68 -10.93 -7.62 -1.05
N LYS A 69 -11.43 -6.90 -0.04
CA LYS A 69 -10.74 -5.77 0.60
C LYS A 69 -9.31 -6.14 0.96
N GLU A 70 -9.10 -7.26 1.66
CA GLU A 70 -7.78 -7.67 2.14
C GLU A 70 -6.84 -8.03 0.97
N LEU A 71 -7.39 -8.56 -0.13
CA LEU A 71 -6.61 -8.85 -1.34
C LEU A 71 -6.21 -7.57 -2.06
N ILE A 72 -7.13 -6.62 -2.20
CA ILE A 72 -6.86 -5.31 -2.81
C ILE A 72 -5.82 -4.55 -1.97
N GLU A 73 -5.94 -4.56 -0.65
CA GLU A 73 -4.93 -3.97 0.25
C GLU A 73 -3.55 -4.61 0.04
N ALA A 74 -3.48 -5.94 0.01
CA ALA A 74 -2.22 -6.65 -0.18
C ALA A 74 -1.58 -6.37 -1.55
N ASP A 75 -2.38 -6.40 -2.62
CA ASP A 75 -1.93 -6.06 -3.98
C ASP A 75 -1.42 -4.60 -4.06
N PHE A 76 -2.13 -3.67 -3.44
CA PHE A 76 -1.75 -2.26 -3.39
C PHE A 76 -0.42 -2.05 -2.66
N LEU A 77 -0.25 -2.66 -1.48
CA LEU A 77 1.00 -2.58 -0.72
C LEU A 77 2.17 -3.22 -1.46
N GLN A 78 1.95 -4.40 -2.06
CA GLN A 78 2.97 -5.09 -2.83
C GLN A 78 3.47 -4.25 -4.02
N ARG A 79 2.55 -3.64 -4.78
CA ARG A 79 2.91 -2.74 -5.88
C ARG A 79 3.73 -1.55 -5.40
N CYS A 80 3.37 -0.99 -4.25
CA CYS A 80 4.11 0.14 -3.69
C CYS A 80 5.55 -0.25 -3.30
N GLN A 81 5.73 -1.42 -2.68
CA GLN A 81 7.05 -1.96 -2.34
C GLN A 81 7.89 -2.27 -3.59
N GLN A 82 7.30 -2.94 -4.57
CA GLN A 82 7.97 -3.29 -5.82
C GLN A 82 8.41 -2.04 -6.61
N TYR A 83 7.56 -1.02 -6.65
CA TYR A 83 7.91 0.23 -7.31
C TYR A 83 9.02 0.98 -6.55
N ALA A 84 8.96 1.02 -5.22
CA ALA A 84 10.04 1.62 -4.43
C ALA A 84 11.38 0.91 -4.62
N LEU A 85 11.37 -0.42 -4.72
CA LEU A 85 12.57 -1.18 -5.06
C LEU A 85 13.10 -0.81 -6.45
N LEU A 86 12.20 -0.64 -7.43
CA LEU A 86 12.61 -0.19 -8.77
C LEU A 86 13.24 1.20 -8.74
N GLU A 87 12.67 2.14 -7.97
CA GLU A 87 13.25 3.47 -7.77
C GLU A 87 14.65 3.38 -7.16
N GLU A 88 14.84 2.57 -6.12
CA GLU A 88 16.13 2.35 -5.47
C GLU A 88 17.16 1.77 -6.45
N LEU A 89 16.79 0.74 -7.21
CA LEU A 89 17.66 0.11 -8.20
C LEU A 89 18.03 1.05 -9.35
N CYS A 90 17.20 2.05 -9.64
CA CYS A 90 17.46 3.09 -10.62
C CYS A 90 18.14 4.34 -10.03
N GLU A 91 18.52 4.31 -8.74
CA GLU A 91 19.11 5.45 -8.01
C GLU A 91 18.20 6.71 -8.02
N ILE A 92 16.91 6.50 -8.19
CA ILE A 92 15.88 7.52 -8.21
C ILE A 92 15.54 7.81 -6.73
N SER A 93 15.98 8.94 -6.16
CA SER A 93 15.71 9.35 -4.76
C SER A 93 14.92 10.66 -4.64
N THR A 94 14.05 10.79 -3.63
CA THR A 94 13.21 11.99 -3.45
C THR A 94 14.01 13.13 -2.82
N GLU A 95 13.78 14.36 -3.30
CA GLU A 95 14.34 15.57 -2.69
C GLU A 95 13.45 16.12 -1.57
N LYS A 96 12.16 15.74 -1.53
CA LYS A 96 11.17 16.33 -0.60
C LYS A 96 10.21 15.30 -0.02
N ASN A 97 9.93 15.44 1.27
CA ASN A 97 8.86 14.73 1.95
C ASN A 97 7.57 15.54 1.90
N LEU A 98 6.41 14.86 1.92
CA LEU A 98 5.12 15.54 2.10
C LEU A 98 5.15 16.38 3.39
N PRO A 99 4.56 17.60 3.36
CA PRO A 99 4.50 18.44 4.55
C PRO A 99 3.69 17.75 5.65
N GLU A 100 4.26 17.72 6.85
CA GLU A 100 3.58 17.22 8.04
C GLU A 100 2.99 18.40 8.80
N LEU A 101 1.67 18.43 8.89
CA LEU A 101 0.92 19.50 9.53
C LEU A 101 0.53 19.06 10.94
N ASN A 102 1.12 19.69 11.96
CA ASN A 102 0.76 19.47 13.35
C ASN A 102 -0.43 20.35 13.72
N VAL A 103 -1.64 19.91 13.35
CA VAL A 103 -2.90 20.57 13.69
C VAL A 103 -3.74 19.65 14.58
N ASP A 104 -4.47 20.23 15.53
CA ASP A 104 -5.47 19.53 16.35
C ASP A 104 -6.85 19.70 15.68
N PRO A 105 -7.40 18.66 15.01
CA PRO A 105 -8.64 18.80 14.26
C PRO A 105 -9.84 19.17 15.14
N TYR A 106 -9.78 18.90 16.45
CA TYR A 106 -10.87 19.20 17.38
C TYR A 106 -10.86 20.65 17.88
N LYS A 107 -9.76 21.38 17.66
CA LYS A 107 -9.62 22.79 18.03
C LYS A 107 -9.61 23.73 16.82
N MET A 108 -9.64 23.17 15.63
CA MET A 108 -9.52 23.91 14.38
C MET A 108 -10.82 24.64 14.05
N THR A 109 -10.71 25.93 13.73
CA THR A 109 -11.82 26.72 13.18
C THR A 109 -11.90 26.59 11.65
N PHE A 110 -12.96 27.12 11.04
CA PHE A 110 -13.07 27.15 9.58
C PHE A 110 -12.02 28.07 8.95
N GLU A 111 -11.72 29.19 9.61
CA GLU A 111 -10.69 30.14 9.20
C GLU A 111 -9.29 29.51 9.23
N ASP A 112 -8.99 28.72 10.27
CA ASP A 112 -7.74 27.96 10.34
C ASP A 112 -7.63 26.96 9.17
N ALA A 113 -8.75 26.29 8.83
CA ALA A 113 -8.80 25.32 7.74
C ALA A 113 -8.61 25.97 6.37
N GLU A 114 -9.21 27.15 6.16
CA GLU A 114 -9.01 27.94 4.95
C GLU A 114 -7.56 28.39 4.82
N GLN A 115 -6.98 28.97 5.89
CA GLN A 115 -5.58 29.40 5.89
C GLN A 115 -4.62 28.23 5.62
N LEU A 116 -4.91 27.05 6.18
CA LEU A 116 -4.12 25.84 5.93
C LEU A 116 -4.18 25.43 4.45
N ALA A 117 -5.36 25.48 3.84
CA ALA A 117 -5.54 25.16 2.42
C ALA A 117 -4.78 26.14 1.52
N GLU A 118 -4.83 27.44 1.83
CA GLU A 118 -4.08 28.49 1.12
C GLU A 118 -2.56 28.24 1.20
N ASN A 119 -2.04 27.95 2.40
CA ASN A 119 -0.63 27.67 2.62
C ASN A 119 -0.16 26.45 1.80
N ILE A 120 -0.92 25.35 1.82
CA ILE A 120 -0.57 24.15 1.04
C ILE A 120 -0.66 24.41 -0.46
N ARG A 121 -1.66 25.18 -0.91
CA ARG A 121 -1.77 25.54 -2.33
C ARG A 121 -0.56 26.33 -2.80
N GLU A 122 -0.08 27.28 -1.99
CA GLU A 122 1.12 28.07 -2.28
C GLU A 122 2.39 27.21 -2.24
N GLU A 123 2.57 26.39 -1.21
CA GLU A 123 3.73 25.49 -1.08
C GLU A 123 3.84 24.53 -2.27
N PHE A 124 2.71 23.96 -2.69
CA PHE A 124 2.65 23.02 -3.81
C PHE A 124 2.68 23.75 -5.18
N ASN A 125 2.54 25.08 -5.19
CA ASN A 125 2.44 25.92 -6.38
C ASN A 125 1.35 25.44 -7.35
N LEU A 126 0.16 25.16 -6.81
CA LEU A 126 -0.96 24.58 -7.56
C LEU A 126 -1.65 25.58 -8.51
N GLY A 127 -1.39 26.88 -8.35
CA GLY A 127 -1.99 27.93 -9.16
C GLY A 127 -3.51 28.03 -8.99
N SER A 128 -4.19 28.57 -10.02
CA SER A 128 -5.63 28.86 -9.98
C SER A 128 -6.54 27.65 -10.25
N ARG A 129 -5.97 26.51 -10.69
CA ARG A 129 -6.71 25.27 -10.96
C ARG A 129 -6.02 24.07 -10.30
N PRO A 130 -6.10 23.95 -8.96
CA PRO A 130 -5.34 22.95 -8.23
C PRO A 130 -5.61 21.50 -8.66
N ALA A 131 -6.87 21.17 -8.96
CA ALA A 131 -7.24 19.81 -9.33
C ALA A 131 -6.49 19.28 -10.56
N THR A 132 -6.13 20.14 -11.52
CA THR A 132 -5.48 19.71 -12.77
C THR A 132 -3.99 19.43 -12.65
N CYS A 133 -3.34 19.93 -11.60
CA CYS A 133 -1.90 19.79 -11.40
C CYS A 133 -1.53 19.03 -10.14
N LEU A 134 -2.49 18.78 -9.23
CA LEU A 134 -2.24 18.12 -7.95
C LEU A 134 -1.66 16.72 -8.12
N GLU A 135 -2.20 15.91 -9.03
CA GLU A 135 -1.73 14.55 -9.30
C GLU A 135 -0.26 14.54 -9.70
N GLY A 136 0.08 15.21 -10.81
CA GLY A 136 1.47 15.30 -11.28
C GLY A 136 2.40 15.96 -10.26
N MET A 137 1.92 16.96 -9.50
CA MET A 137 2.72 17.57 -8.44
C MET A 137 3.05 16.58 -7.32
N LEU A 138 2.09 15.75 -6.90
CA LEU A 138 2.29 14.72 -5.89
C LEU A 138 3.24 13.62 -6.37
N GLU A 139 3.12 13.20 -7.63
CA GLU A 139 4.01 12.20 -8.23
C GLU A 139 5.42 12.75 -8.45
N ASP A 140 5.55 13.91 -9.11
CA ASP A 140 6.85 14.45 -9.52
C ASP A 140 7.68 14.97 -8.35
N LYS A 141 7.07 15.73 -7.43
CA LYS A 141 7.80 16.40 -6.34
C LYS A 141 7.86 15.59 -5.05
N TYR A 142 6.81 14.82 -4.78
CA TYR A 142 6.65 14.11 -3.50
C TYR A 142 6.64 12.60 -3.65
N ARG A 143 6.69 12.09 -4.90
CA ARG A 143 6.71 10.65 -5.23
C ARG A 143 5.61 9.86 -4.56
N ALA A 144 4.44 10.48 -4.48
CA ALA A 144 3.23 9.76 -4.15
C ALA A 144 2.97 8.73 -5.25
N LYS A 145 2.89 7.45 -4.87
CA LYS A 145 2.57 6.37 -5.81
C LYS A 145 1.07 6.32 -5.99
N ILE A 146 0.57 6.74 -7.15
CA ILE A 146 -0.87 6.78 -7.44
C ILE A 146 -1.23 5.59 -8.32
N TRP A 147 -2.14 4.76 -7.83
CA TRP A 147 -2.59 3.56 -8.53
C TRP A 147 -4.07 3.65 -8.84
N TYR A 148 -4.45 3.18 -10.03
CA TYR A 148 -5.83 3.05 -10.47
C TYR A 148 -6.17 1.56 -10.60
N GLN A 149 -7.25 1.15 -9.96
CA GLN A 149 -7.74 -0.23 -9.99
C GLN A 149 -9.27 -0.21 -9.88
N ASP A 150 -9.93 -1.18 -10.51
CA ASP A 150 -11.37 -1.39 -10.30
C ASP A 150 -11.63 -1.86 -8.86
N LEU A 151 -12.29 -1.00 -8.08
CA LEU A 151 -12.72 -1.24 -6.70
C LEU A 151 -14.22 -1.58 -6.61
N GLY A 152 -14.86 -1.79 -7.76
CA GLY A 152 -16.30 -2.00 -7.91
C GLY A 152 -17.12 -0.72 -7.69
N GLU A 153 -18.44 -0.87 -7.65
CA GLU A 153 -19.37 0.28 -7.53
C GLU A 153 -19.30 0.99 -6.16
N GLU A 154 -18.90 0.27 -5.11
CA GLU A 154 -18.89 0.79 -3.76
C GLU A 154 -17.53 1.33 -3.32
N GLY A 155 -16.42 0.78 -3.82
CA GLY A 155 -15.08 1.24 -3.49
C GLY A 155 -14.80 2.62 -4.07
N SER A 156 -14.05 3.45 -3.33
CA SER A 156 -13.72 4.81 -3.77
C SER A 156 -12.21 5.04 -3.88
N ALA A 157 -11.53 5.03 -2.75
CA ALA A 157 -10.10 5.28 -2.69
C ALA A 157 -9.54 4.82 -1.34
N ALA A 158 -8.23 4.60 -1.31
CA ALA A 158 -7.46 4.38 -0.10
C ALA A 158 -6.13 5.15 -0.15
N SER A 159 -5.55 5.39 1.01
CA SER A 159 -4.22 5.99 1.14
C SER A 159 -3.39 5.29 2.20
N THR A 160 -2.08 5.28 2.04
CA THR A 160 -1.15 4.74 3.03
C THR A 160 0.20 5.47 2.97
N LYS A 161 0.99 5.37 4.04
CA LYS A 161 2.37 5.86 4.11
C LYS A 161 3.21 4.76 4.74
N GLY A 162 4.18 4.24 4.00
CA GLY A 162 5.08 3.17 4.44
C GLY A 162 6.54 3.51 4.18
N SER A 163 7.43 2.50 4.28
CA SER A 163 8.85 2.65 3.90
C SER A 163 9.03 3.02 2.43
N PHE A 164 8.07 2.67 1.57
CA PHE A 164 8.01 3.04 0.15
C PHE A 164 7.55 4.49 -0.11
N GLY A 165 7.27 5.28 0.95
CA GLY A 165 6.74 6.64 0.83
C GLY A 165 5.20 6.69 0.84
N PRO A 166 4.60 7.82 0.43
CA PRO A 166 3.16 7.98 0.33
C PRO A 166 2.59 7.25 -0.88
N ALA A 167 1.39 6.68 -0.73
CA ALA A 167 0.69 6.04 -1.83
C ALA A 167 -0.83 6.24 -1.74
N ILE A 168 -1.47 6.30 -2.91
CA ILE A 168 -2.91 6.48 -3.08
C ILE A 168 -3.40 5.40 -4.04
N LEU A 169 -4.53 4.78 -3.70
CA LEU A 169 -5.29 3.89 -4.56
C LEU A 169 -6.62 4.57 -4.92
N MET A 170 -6.94 4.66 -6.20
CA MET A 170 -8.17 5.23 -6.71
C MET A 170 -8.96 4.21 -7.54
N ASN A 171 -10.29 4.32 -7.47
CA ASN A 171 -11.18 3.56 -8.33
C ASN A 171 -11.06 4.03 -9.79
N SER A 172 -11.03 3.10 -10.74
CA SER A 172 -10.96 3.35 -12.19
C SER A 172 -12.28 3.07 -12.90
#